data_AF-A0A963R6C6-F1
#
_entry.id   AF-A0A963R6C6-F1
#
_cell.length_a   1.000
_cell.length_b   1.000
_cell.length_c   1.000
_cell.angle_alpha   90.00
_cell.angle_beta   90.00
_cell.angle_gamma   90.00
#
_symmetry.space_group_name_H-M   'P 1'
#
loop_
_entity.id
_entity.type
_entity.pdbx_description
1 polymer ?
#
loop_
_entity_poly.entity_id
_entity_poly.type
_entity_poly.pdbx_seq_one_letter_code
_entity_poly.pdbx_strand_id
1 'polypeptide(L)'
;MSAQPNPRARASTGSARADVGKPQAANPAQPELVEGHALPSPEGKLTPNAPLAPLVWFKAGGPAEYLFEPRDTADLQAFLRELDPATPVMALGLGSNLIVRDGGVPGVVVRLGKPFATVRPADAVTLDCGGGASGILVSSTARDSGIAGLEFLRSIPGTVGGFVRMNGG
;
A
#
# COMPACT_ATOMS: atom_id res chain seq x y z
N MET A 1 -35.80 -61.41 -15.60
CA MET A 1 -35.35 -60.65 -14.40
C MET A 1 -35.71 -59.19 -14.63
N SER A 2 -36.90 -58.76 -14.19
CA SER A 2 -37.31 -57.36 -14.20
C SER A 2 -37.76 -56.99 -12.80
N ALA A 3 -37.06 -56.02 -12.20
CA ALA A 3 -37.27 -55.57 -10.83
C ALA A 3 -38.55 -54.74 -10.68
N GLN A 4 -39.32 -55.04 -9.64
CA GLN A 4 -40.46 -54.24 -9.18
C GLN A 4 -39.97 -52.96 -8.46
N PRO A 5 -40.75 -51.86 -8.49
CA PRO A 5 -40.47 -50.66 -7.71
C PRO A 5 -40.99 -50.77 -6.27
N ASN A 6 -40.21 -50.30 -5.29
CA ASN A 6 -40.59 -50.23 -3.88
C ASN A 6 -41.05 -48.79 -3.52
N PRO A 7 -42.26 -48.59 -2.93
CA PRO A 7 -42.81 -47.27 -2.65
C PRO A 7 -42.70 -46.91 -1.16
N ARG A 8 -41.70 -46.13 -0.74
CA ARG A 8 -41.73 -45.42 0.56
C ARG A 8 -40.88 -44.15 0.56
N ALA A 9 -41.53 -42.99 0.48
CA ALA A 9 -40.99 -41.75 1.03
C ALA A 9 -42.10 -41.07 1.83
N ARG A 10 -41.90 -41.04 3.16
CA ARG A 10 -42.78 -40.41 4.14
C ARG A 10 -42.66 -38.89 4.03
N ALA A 11 -43.80 -38.20 4.17
CA ALA A 11 -43.87 -36.78 4.45
C ALA A 11 -43.19 -36.48 5.80
N SER A 12 -42.27 -35.51 5.80
CA SER A 12 -41.80 -34.84 7.01
C SER A 12 -42.19 -33.36 6.94
N THR A 13 -42.98 -32.96 7.92
CA THR A 13 -43.38 -31.60 8.21
C THR A 13 -42.18 -30.83 8.78
N GLY A 14 -41.61 -29.93 7.97
CA GLY A 14 -40.57 -28.99 8.39
C GLY A 14 -41.18 -27.67 8.84
N SER A 15 -41.18 -27.43 10.15
CA SER A 15 -41.55 -26.19 10.82
C SER A 15 -40.70 -25.00 10.32
N ALA A 16 -41.37 -23.96 9.83
CA ALA A 16 -40.75 -22.68 9.52
C ALA A 16 -40.40 -21.94 10.82
N ARG A 17 -39.11 -21.86 11.14
CA ARG A 17 -38.60 -20.92 12.14
C ARG A 17 -38.29 -19.60 11.44
N ALA A 18 -38.99 -18.55 11.85
CA ALA A 18 -38.69 -17.17 11.48
C ALA A 18 -37.30 -16.79 12.01
N ASP A 19 -36.44 -16.30 11.11
CA ASP A 19 -35.15 -15.72 11.44
C ASP A 19 -35.40 -14.31 12.01
N VAL A 20 -35.29 -14.18 13.33
CA VAL A 20 -35.32 -12.88 14.01
C VAL A 20 -33.98 -12.22 13.74
N GLY A 21 -33.98 -11.30 12.78
CA GLY A 21 -32.81 -10.52 12.38
C GLY A 21 -32.09 -9.92 13.59
N LYS A 22 -30.79 -10.17 13.69
CA LYS A 22 -29.90 -9.49 14.64
C LYS A 22 -30.00 -7.98 14.43
N PRO A 23 -30.11 -7.17 15.50
CA PRO A 23 -30.02 -5.72 15.37
C PRO A 23 -28.64 -5.35 14.80
N GLN A 24 -28.66 -4.62 13.69
CA GLN A 24 -27.47 -4.08 13.06
C GLN A 24 -26.86 -3.05 14.02
N ALA A 25 -25.64 -3.32 14.49
CA ALA A 25 -24.90 -2.40 15.34
C ALA A 25 -24.76 -1.06 14.61
N ALA A 26 -25.14 0.02 15.29
CA ALA A 26 -24.98 1.38 14.81
C ALA A 26 -23.52 1.62 14.43
N ASN A 27 -23.31 2.12 13.21
CA ASN A 27 -22.01 2.51 12.70
C ASN A 27 -21.45 3.63 13.60
N PRO A 28 -20.29 3.46 14.27
CA PRO A 28 -19.70 4.56 15.03
C PRO A 28 -19.35 5.69 14.08
N ALA A 29 -19.65 6.91 14.51
CA ALA A 29 -19.57 8.14 13.73
C ALA A 29 -18.26 8.25 12.94
N GLN A 30 -18.39 8.48 11.65
CA GLN A 30 -17.29 8.89 10.78
C GLN A 30 -16.72 10.20 11.33
N PRO A 31 -15.40 10.33 11.56
CA PRO A 31 -14.83 11.62 11.91
C PRO A 31 -15.06 12.60 10.76
N GLU A 32 -15.50 13.82 11.10
CA GLU A 32 -15.76 14.92 10.17
C GLU A 32 -14.58 15.09 9.20
N LEU A 33 -14.87 14.87 7.91
CA LEU A 33 -13.95 15.14 6.81
C LEU A 33 -13.76 16.65 6.73
N VAL A 34 -12.51 17.08 6.67
CA VAL A 34 -12.11 18.49 6.51
C VAL A 34 -12.82 19.05 5.27
N GLU A 35 -13.65 20.09 5.45
CA GLU A 35 -14.34 20.76 4.35
C GLU A 35 -13.33 21.44 3.42
N GLY A 36 -13.40 21.08 2.13
CA GLY A 36 -13.17 22.03 1.05
C GLY A 36 -11.78 22.05 0.42
N HIS A 37 -11.37 20.97 -0.26
CA HIS A 37 -10.79 21.00 -1.62
C HIS A 37 -10.97 19.58 -2.22
N ALA A 38 -11.50 19.48 -3.45
CA ALA A 38 -11.63 18.18 -4.11
C ALA A 38 -10.24 17.62 -4.43
N LEU A 39 -9.96 16.37 -4.03
CA LEU A 39 -8.71 15.71 -4.40
C LEU A 39 -8.62 15.50 -5.91
N PRO A 40 -7.43 15.66 -6.53
CA PRO A 40 -7.23 15.30 -7.93
C PRO A 40 -7.56 13.82 -8.15
N SER A 41 -8.00 13.48 -9.36
CA SER A 41 -8.25 12.09 -9.76
C SER A 41 -7.03 11.53 -10.50
N PRO A 42 -6.17 10.72 -9.85
CA PRO A 42 -5.01 10.14 -10.52
C PRO A 42 -5.38 8.95 -11.39
N GLU A 43 -4.47 8.56 -12.28
CA GLU A 43 -4.55 7.28 -13.00
C GLU A 43 -4.11 6.10 -12.11
N GLY A 44 -3.22 6.37 -11.16
CA GLY A 44 -2.85 5.46 -10.09
C GLY A 44 -3.96 5.24 -9.08
N LYS A 45 -3.69 4.42 -8.08
CA LYS A 45 -4.70 4.05 -7.08
C LYS A 45 -4.71 5.06 -5.94
N LEU A 46 -5.86 5.68 -5.70
CA LEU A 46 -6.12 6.50 -4.52
C LEU A 46 -7.10 5.78 -3.59
N THR A 47 -6.66 5.45 -2.38
CA THR A 47 -7.44 4.67 -1.41
C THR A 47 -7.73 5.51 -0.16
N PRO A 48 -8.99 5.87 0.12
CA PRO A 48 -9.34 6.57 1.36
C PRO A 48 -9.26 5.64 2.57
N ASN A 49 -8.94 6.18 3.75
CA ASN A 49 -8.86 5.45 5.03
C ASN A 49 -8.02 4.17 4.95
N ALA A 50 -6.89 4.23 4.23
CA ALA A 50 -6.07 3.06 3.94
C ALA A 50 -5.24 2.64 5.18
N PRO A 51 -5.30 1.37 5.63
CA PRO A 51 -4.55 0.93 6.78
C PRO A 51 -3.05 0.96 6.50
N LEU A 52 -2.28 1.68 7.33
CA LEU A 52 -0.81 1.76 7.18
C LEU A 52 -0.08 0.64 7.92
N ALA A 53 -0.67 0.07 8.97
CA ALA A 53 -0.05 -1.03 9.73
C ALA A 53 0.47 -2.17 8.82
N PRO A 54 -0.27 -2.68 7.82
CA PRO A 54 0.26 -3.72 6.92
C PRO A 54 1.43 -3.27 6.03
N LEU A 55 1.67 -1.98 5.91
CA LEU A 55 2.63 -1.36 5.00
C LEU A 55 3.91 -0.89 5.69
N VAL A 56 3.94 -0.87 7.02
CA VAL A 56 5.11 -0.46 7.82
C VAL A 56 5.71 -1.65 8.57
N TRP A 57 7.00 -1.54 8.91
CA TRP A 57 7.77 -2.67 9.42
C TRP A 57 7.29 -3.19 10.78
N PHE A 58 6.95 -2.26 11.69
CA PHE A 58 6.45 -2.61 13.03
C PHE A 58 5.00 -3.13 13.03
N LYS A 59 4.32 -3.13 11.88
CA LYS A 59 2.94 -3.58 11.74
C LYS A 59 1.96 -2.88 12.70
N ALA A 60 2.19 -1.60 12.94
CA ALA A 60 1.44 -0.79 13.89
C ALA A 60 1.08 0.58 13.30
N GLY A 61 0.09 1.23 13.91
CA GLY A 61 -0.39 2.56 13.53
C GLY A 61 -1.71 2.59 12.78
N GLY A 62 -2.32 3.78 12.77
CA GLY A 62 -3.62 4.06 12.18
C GLY A 62 -3.61 4.19 10.65
N PRO A 63 -4.77 4.54 10.06
CA PRO A 63 -4.89 4.69 8.61
C PRO A 63 -4.25 6.00 8.10
N ALA A 64 -3.92 6.04 6.81
CA ALA A 64 -3.80 7.30 6.10
C ALA A 64 -5.21 7.82 5.76
N GLU A 65 -5.41 9.13 5.79
CA GLU A 65 -6.62 9.73 5.18
C GLU A 65 -6.73 9.30 3.72
N TYR A 66 -5.63 9.42 2.96
CA TYR A 66 -5.51 8.86 1.62
C TYR A 66 -4.15 8.18 1.41
N LEU A 67 -4.17 6.99 0.84
CA LEU A 67 -2.97 6.34 0.28
C LEU A 67 -3.01 6.44 -1.24
N PHE A 68 -2.01 7.12 -1.80
CA PHE A 68 -1.79 7.22 -3.23
C PHE A 68 -0.65 6.29 -3.67
N GLU A 69 -0.96 5.37 -4.58
CA GLU A 69 -0.01 4.48 -5.26
C GLU A 69 0.02 4.86 -6.75
N PRO A 70 0.97 5.73 -7.18
CA PRO A 70 0.99 6.27 -8.54
C PRO A 70 1.27 5.19 -9.59
N ARG A 71 0.66 5.34 -10.77
CA ARG A 71 0.92 4.46 -11.92
C ARG A 71 2.35 4.63 -12.45
N ASP A 72 2.83 5.85 -12.53
CA ASP A 72 4.18 6.20 -12.96
C ASP A 72 4.59 7.62 -12.50
N THR A 73 5.74 8.10 -12.98
CA THR A 73 6.25 9.42 -12.61
C THR A 73 5.36 10.57 -13.13
N ALA A 74 4.75 10.42 -14.30
CA ALA A 74 3.89 11.47 -14.86
C ALA A 74 2.61 11.61 -14.05
N ASP A 75 2.00 10.49 -13.65
CA ASP A 75 0.84 10.43 -12.76
C ASP A 75 1.15 11.04 -11.39
N LEU A 76 2.28 10.68 -10.78
CA LEU A 76 2.75 11.29 -9.52
C LEU A 76 2.90 12.81 -9.65
N GLN A 77 3.55 13.27 -10.72
CA GLN A 77 3.76 14.69 -10.95
C GLN A 77 2.47 15.44 -11.23
N ALA A 78 1.53 14.86 -11.99
CA ALA A 78 0.23 15.48 -12.28
C ALA A 78 -0.58 15.62 -10.99
N PHE A 79 -0.71 14.54 -10.23
CA PHE A 79 -1.41 14.54 -8.95
C PHE A 79 -0.84 15.59 -7.99
N LEU A 80 0.48 15.64 -7.80
CA LEU A 80 1.10 16.60 -6.89
C LEU A 80 1.03 18.05 -7.38
N ARG A 81 0.93 18.29 -8.70
CA ARG A 81 0.76 19.63 -9.27
C ARG A 81 -0.65 20.18 -9.05
N GLU A 82 -1.64 19.31 -9.07
CA GLU A 82 -3.06 19.68 -8.92
C GLU A 82 -3.52 19.63 -7.46
N LEU A 83 -2.78 18.93 -6.59
CA LEU A 83 -3.10 18.84 -5.17
C LEU A 83 -3.01 20.22 -4.52
N ASP A 84 -4.00 20.55 -3.69
CA ASP A 84 -3.96 21.75 -2.86
C ASP A 84 -2.64 21.77 -2.06
N PRO A 85 -1.79 22.82 -2.22
CA PRO A 85 -0.53 22.93 -1.49
C PRO A 85 -0.67 22.89 0.03
N ALA A 86 -1.85 23.18 0.58
CA ALA A 86 -2.12 23.05 2.01
C ALA A 86 -2.30 21.59 2.48
N THR A 87 -2.54 20.66 1.55
CA THR A 87 -2.71 19.23 1.87
C THR A 87 -1.35 18.62 2.27
N PRO A 88 -1.18 18.08 3.48
CA PRO A 88 0.05 17.42 3.87
C PRO A 88 0.34 16.19 3.00
N VAL A 89 1.60 16.03 2.60
CA VAL A 89 2.05 14.86 1.83
C VAL A 89 3.19 14.15 2.56
N MET A 90 3.08 12.83 2.73
CA MET A 90 4.12 11.99 3.32
C MET A 90 4.52 10.87 2.35
N ALA A 91 5.80 10.78 2.00
CA ALA A 91 6.31 9.64 1.25
C ALA A 91 6.47 8.40 2.16
N LEU A 92 6.03 7.24 1.68
CA LEU A 92 6.15 5.93 2.34
C LEU A 92 6.95 4.96 1.47
N GLY A 93 8.14 4.58 1.96
CA GLY A 93 8.92 3.46 1.44
C GLY A 93 8.49 2.12 2.04
N LEU A 94 9.44 1.32 2.53
CA LEU A 94 9.16 0.07 3.26
C LEU A 94 8.68 0.29 4.72
N GLY A 95 8.71 1.53 5.21
CA GLY A 95 8.35 1.84 6.59
C GLY A 95 9.26 1.20 7.65
N SER A 96 10.52 0.90 7.32
CA SER A 96 11.52 0.32 8.24
C SER A 96 12.02 1.28 9.31
N ASN A 97 11.77 2.58 9.15
CA ASN A 97 12.15 3.64 10.10
C ASN A 97 10.96 4.54 10.46
N LEU A 98 9.75 3.96 10.53
CA LEU A 98 8.52 4.69 10.86
C LEU A 98 7.79 4.03 12.02
N ILE A 99 7.31 4.85 12.95
CA ILE A 99 6.33 4.49 13.97
C ILE A 99 5.10 5.37 13.71
N VAL A 100 4.06 4.80 13.11
CA VAL A 100 2.82 5.51 12.83
C VAL A 100 1.95 5.48 14.08
N ARG A 101 1.40 6.63 14.47
CA ARG A 101 0.49 6.72 15.62
C ARG A 101 -0.87 6.09 15.27
N ASP A 102 -1.59 5.58 16.26
CA ASP A 102 -2.91 4.96 16.05
C ASP A 102 -3.96 5.93 15.48
N GLY A 103 -3.77 7.24 15.69
CA GLY A 103 -4.58 8.29 15.07
C GLY A 103 -4.35 8.47 13.56
N GLY A 104 -3.39 7.75 12.97
CA GLY A 104 -3.15 7.76 11.53
C GLY A 104 -2.29 8.91 11.03
N VAL A 105 -2.36 9.15 9.72
CA VAL A 105 -1.61 10.19 9.01
C VAL A 105 -2.59 11.06 8.20
N PRO A 106 -2.63 12.39 8.45
CA PRO A 106 -3.50 13.30 7.71
C PRO A 106 -2.98 13.56 6.30
N GLY A 107 -3.87 13.96 5.39
CA GLY A 107 -3.55 14.25 3.99
C GLY A 107 -3.25 13.01 3.16
N VAL A 108 -2.21 13.09 2.33
CA VAL A 108 -1.88 12.04 1.35
C VAL A 108 -0.56 11.35 1.70
N VAL A 109 -0.63 10.04 1.89
CA VAL A 109 0.54 9.17 1.94
C VAL A 109 0.83 8.65 0.54
N VAL A 110 2.02 8.92 0.01
CA VAL A 110 2.44 8.46 -1.33
C VAL A 110 3.35 7.26 -1.18
N ARG A 111 2.97 6.13 -1.80
CA ARG A 111 3.79 4.91 -1.81
C ARG A 111 4.25 4.59 -3.23
N LEU A 112 5.56 4.55 -3.41
CA LEU A 112 6.18 4.25 -4.70
C LEU A 112 6.21 2.74 -4.95
N GLY A 113 5.38 2.28 -5.89
CA GLY A 113 5.24 0.87 -6.26
C GLY A 113 6.30 0.37 -7.24
N LYS A 114 6.02 -0.78 -7.88
CA LYS A 114 6.89 -1.43 -8.88
C LYS A 114 7.40 -0.50 -10.00
N PRO A 115 6.61 0.44 -10.55
CA PRO A 115 7.08 1.36 -11.60
C PRO A 115 8.26 2.23 -11.18
N PHE A 116 8.48 2.41 -9.87
CA PHE A 116 9.57 3.18 -9.29
C PHE A 116 10.69 2.31 -8.72
N ALA A 117 10.63 0.99 -8.92
CA ALA A 117 11.58 0.02 -8.39
C ALA A 117 12.54 -0.52 -9.47
N THR A 118 12.94 0.33 -10.41
CA THR A 118 13.89 -0.01 -11.48
C THR A 118 15.33 0.27 -11.04
N VAL A 119 16.26 -0.59 -11.44
CA VAL A 119 17.71 -0.37 -11.30
C VAL A 119 18.38 -0.77 -12.60
N ARG A 120 19.20 0.13 -13.17
CA ARG A 120 19.93 -0.13 -14.42
C ARG A 120 21.32 0.51 -14.39
N PRO A 121 22.34 -0.10 -15.02
CA PRO A 121 23.60 0.57 -15.26
C PRO A 121 23.42 1.80 -16.15
N ALA A 122 24.02 2.92 -15.76
CA ALA A 122 24.13 4.12 -16.59
C ALA A 122 25.47 4.17 -17.31
N ASP A 123 26.55 3.72 -16.64
CA ASP A 123 27.90 3.57 -17.20
C ASP A 123 28.67 2.47 -16.42
N ALA A 124 30.01 2.46 -16.53
CA ALA A 124 30.88 1.46 -15.92
C ALA A 124 30.84 1.43 -14.38
N VAL A 125 30.51 2.54 -13.71
CA VAL A 125 30.53 2.67 -12.25
C VAL A 125 29.26 3.31 -11.67
N THR A 126 28.30 3.67 -12.52
CA THR A 126 27.08 4.37 -12.13
C THR A 126 25.82 3.52 -12.34
N LEU A 127 24.90 3.55 -11.38
CA LEU A 127 23.57 2.97 -11.48
C LEU A 127 22.49 4.05 -11.42
N ASP A 128 21.52 3.99 -12.33
CA ASP A 128 20.25 4.70 -12.22
C ASP A 128 19.27 3.86 -11.41
N CYS A 129 18.83 4.39 -10.26
CA CYS A 129 17.93 3.70 -9.35
C CYS A 129 16.65 4.51 -9.11
N GLY A 130 15.49 3.89 -9.27
CA GLY A 130 14.22 4.48 -8.92
C GLY A 130 14.05 4.59 -7.40
N GLY A 131 13.30 5.61 -6.94
CA GLY A 131 13.12 5.88 -5.51
C GLY A 131 12.47 4.74 -4.71
N GLY A 132 11.71 3.86 -5.38
CA GLY A 132 11.10 2.66 -4.78
C GLY A 132 11.99 1.40 -4.83
N ALA A 133 13.18 1.46 -5.44
CA ALA A 133 14.07 0.31 -5.52
C ALA A 133 14.59 -0.08 -4.13
N SER A 134 14.59 -1.38 -3.81
CA SER A 134 15.10 -1.86 -2.52
C SER A 134 16.62 -1.89 -2.49
N GLY A 135 17.23 -1.76 -1.30
CA GLY A 135 18.68 -1.89 -1.14
C GLY A 135 19.23 -3.22 -1.64
N ILE A 136 18.46 -4.31 -1.45
CA ILE A 136 18.80 -5.64 -1.97
C ILE A 136 18.89 -5.65 -3.50
N LEU A 137 17.93 -5.01 -4.19
CA LEU A 137 17.92 -4.94 -5.64
C LEU A 137 19.13 -4.14 -6.15
N VAL A 138 19.37 -2.95 -5.56
CA VAL A 138 20.52 -2.09 -5.91
C VAL A 138 21.84 -2.84 -5.73
N SER A 139 22.05 -3.44 -4.56
CA SER A 139 23.27 -4.19 -4.25
C SER A 139 23.48 -5.38 -5.19
N SER A 140 22.40 -6.09 -5.56
CA SER A 140 22.49 -7.23 -6.48
C SER A 140 22.83 -6.78 -7.90
N THR A 141 22.18 -5.72 -8.41
CA THR A 141 22.48 -5.18 -9.73
C THR A 141 23.89 -4.59 -9.82
N ALA A 142 24.38 -3.94 -8.76
CA ALA A 142 25.74 -3.44 -8.68
C ALA A 142 26.76 -4.58 -8.85
N ARG A 143 26.61 -5.64 -8.04
CA ARG A 143 27.44 -6.85 -8.12
C ARG A 143 27.43 -7.45 -9.53
N ASP A 144 26.25 -7.63 -10.10
CA ASP A 144 26.09 -8.27 -11.41
C ASP A 144 26.67 -7.39 -12.56
N SER A 145 26.84 -6.08 -12.31
CA SER A 145 27.46 -5.12 -13.21
C SER A 145 28.95 -4.87 -12.91
N GLY A 146 29.54 -5.56 -11.92
CA GLY A 146 30.94 -5.37 -11.53
C GLY A 146 31.22 -4.07 -10.76
N ILE A 147 30.20 -3.45 -10.17
CA ILE A 147 30.29 -2.21 -9.39
C ILE A 147 30.38 -2.55 -7.90
N ALA A 148 31.46 -2.11 -7.25
CA ALA A 148 31.68 -2.28 -5.81
C ALA A 148 31.19 -1.07 -4.99
N GLY A 149 31.11 -1.22 -3.67
CA GLY A 149 30.80 -0.15 -2.72
C GLY A 149 29.32 -0.04 -2.34
N LEU A 150 28.46 -0.91 -2.86
CA LEU A 150 27.02 -0.96 -2.57
C LEU A 150 26.62 -2.29 -1.87
N GLU A 151 27.57 -3.02 -1.34
CA GLU A 151 27.37 -4.31 -0.67
C GLU A 151 26.57 -4.16 0.63
N PHE A 152 26.81 -3.07 1.36
CA PHE A 152 26.16 -2.79 2.65
C PHE A 152 24.63 -2.66 2.54
N LEU A 153 24.12 -2.18 1.39
CA LEU A 153 22.68 -2.07 1.12
C LEU A 153 21.94 -3.41 1.12
N ARG A 154 22.66 -4.54 1.07
CA ARG A 154 22.07 -5.87 1.04
C ARG A 154 21.36 -6.24 2.35
N SER A 155 21.81 -5.72 3.49
CA SER A 155 21.28 -6.05 4.82
C SER A 155 20.41 -4.96 5.44
N ILE A 156 20.38 -3.76 4.84
CA ILE A 156 19.61 -2.64 5.37
C ILE A 156 18.22 -2.61 4.74
N PRO A 157 17.14 -2.77 5.53
CA PRO A 157 15.79 -2.68 4.99
C PRO A 157 15.46 -1.23 4.61
N GLY A 158 15.16 -1.01 3.34
CA GLY A 158 14.77 0.31 2.87
C GLY A 158 14.60 0.35 1.36
N THR A 159 14.19 1.53 0.89
CA THR A 159 14.21 1.89 -0.54
C THR A 159 15.22 3.01 -0.77
N VAL A 160 15.67 3.18 -2.00
CA VAL A 160 16.58 4.26 -2.41
C VAL A 160 16.10 5.63 -1.93
N GLY A 161 14.81 5.94 -2.10
CA GLY A 161 14.26 7.21 -1.61
C GLY A 161 14.39 7.38 -0.09
N GLY A 162 14.21 6.29 0.66
CA GLY A 162 14.45 6.27 2.10
C GLY A 162 15.92 6.45 2.47
N PHE A 163 16.84 5.78 1.77
CA PHE A 163 18.28 5.93 2.01
C PHE A 163 18.76 7.34 1.71
N VAL A 164 18.31 7.96 0.61
CA VAL A 164 18.61 9.36 0.29
C VAL A 164 18.09 10.29 1.40
N ARG A 165 16.86 10.07 1.87
CA ARG A 165 16.25 10.92 2.91
C ARG A 165 16.97 10.83 4.26
N MET A 166 17.60 9.69 4.56
CA MET A 166 18.16 9.39 5.88
C MET A 166 19.69 9.32 5.89
N ASN A 167 20.37 9.45 4.74
CA ASN A 167 21.77 9.05 4.58
C ASN A 167 22.01 7.61 5.11
N GLY A 168 21.18 6.67 4.64
CA GLY A 168 21.17 5.30 5.17
C GLY A 168 22.39 4.50 4.73
N GLY A 169 23.09 3.91 5.69
CA GLY A 169 24.25 3.02 5.50
C GLY A 169 24.59 2.24 6.75
#